data_AF-A0A0G4K3D6-F1
#
_entry.id   AF-A0A0G4K3D6-F1
#
_cell.length_a   1.000
_cell.length_b   1.000
_cell.length_c   1.000
_cell.angle_alpha   90.00
_cell.angle_beta   90.00
_cell.angle_gamma   90.00
#
_symmetry.space_group_name_H-M   'P 1'
#
loop_
_entity.id
_entity.type
_entity.pdbx_description
1 polymer ?
#
loop_
_entity_poly.entity_id
_entity_poly.type
_entity_poly.pdbx_seq_one_letter_code
_entity_poly.pdbx_strand_id
1 'polypeptide(L)'
;MDKEIEDFNKDFDDEILDIAFVLKRSCCKYNKIPWDKYYTLFVSAIALKNIAANVIIENSHIIIHKKVKEPEEYLKILKDETIVRLKVRKEKNNNDLYMRFLLEDIVDNDYKDDDLNIILEKYSKPIYYKDEELGDFELDKSINCFEKNMSWTYNNDISVLFDDIDEELNKKSVDIIKKIFANKKDIDKKLKDYISENMLEDANNWNDDAEKHHISKEDFVKLIALTSITISEDIITFWFDDGDIFWGHSIVVESDYDFNFEDAHIEG
;
A
#
# COMPACT_ATOMS: atom_id res chain seq x y z
N MET A 1 -23.74 21.99 13.92
CA MET A 1 -22.67 20.99 13.75
C MET A 1 -21.36 21.78 13.62
N ASP A 2 -20.17 21.18 13.64
CA ASP A 2 -18.94 21.97 13.44
C ASP A 2 -18.88 22.46 11.99
N LYS A 3 -18.42 23.69 11.73
CA LYS A 3 -18.41 24.28 10.38
C LYS A 3 -17.62 23.42 9.39
N GLU A 4 -16.52 22.80 9.81
CA GLU A 4 -15.73 21.91 8.93
C GLU A 4 -16.56 20.68 8.49
N ILE A 5 -17.34 20.10 9.41
CA ILE A 5 -18.21 18.97 9.11
C ILE A 5 -19.40 19.42 8.23
N GLU A 6 -19.97 20.60 8.49
CA GLU A 6 -21.04 21.17 7.66
C GLU A 6 -20.55 21.44 6.23
N ASP A 7 -19.37 22.03 6.09
CA ASP A 7 -18.74 22.32 4.81
C ASP A 7 -18.38 21.03 4.04
N PHE A 8 -17.96 19.97 4.72
CA PHE A 8 -17.72 18.66 4.11
C PHE A 8 -19.03 17.96 3.68
N ASN A 9 -20.04 17.98 4.55
CA ASN A 9 -21.30 17.25 4.33
C ASN A 9 -22.19 17.89 3.25
N LYS A 10 -21.97 19.16 2.88
CA LYS A 10 -22.79 19.87 1.88
C LYS A 10 -22.75 19.25 0.49
N ASP A 11 -21.70 18.50 0.17
CA ASP A 11 -21.50 17.86 -1.13
C ASP A 11 -22.28 16.54 -1.26
N PHE A 12 -22.93 16.10 -0.18
CA PHE A 12 -23.77 14.90 -0.14
C PHE A 12 -25.25 15.26 -0.12
N ASP A 13 -26.07 14.36 -0.66
CA ASP A 13 -27.54 14.45 -0.63
C ASP A 13 -28.05 14.39 0.81
N ASP A 14 -29.29 14.82 1.03
CA ASP A 14 -29.94 14.73 2.35
C ASP A 14 -30.56 13.34 2.60
N GLU A 15 -30.82 12.57 1.53
CA GLU A 15 -31.39 11.23 1.63
C GLU A 15 -30.41 10.25 2.27
N ILE A 16 -30.87 9.60 3.34
CA ILE A 16 -30.15 8.51 4.00
C ILE A 16 -30.58 7.18 3.41
N LEU A 17 -29.61 6.49 2.82
CA LEU A 17 -29.75 5.16 2.24
C LEU A 17 -29.25 4.10 3.21
N ASP A 18 -29.91 2.95 3.21
CA ASP A 18 -29.49 1.75 3.95
C ASP A 18 -28.86 0.77 2.96
N ILE A 19 -27.55 0.59 3.07
CA ILE A 19 -26.73 -0.10 2.06
C ILE A 19 -25.79 -1.08 2.75
N ALA A 20 -25.76 -2.32 2.26
CA ALA A 20 -24.71 -3.26 2.58
C ALA A 20 -23.53 -3.11 1.60
N PHE A 21 -22.30 -3.21 2.09
CA PHE A 21 -21.06 -3.07 1.33
C PHE A 21 -20.16 -4.28 1.54
N VAL A 22 -19.46 -4.69 0.49
CA VAL A 22 -18.35 -5.65 0.58
C VAL A 22 -17.05 -4.87 0.65
N LEU A 23 -16.39 -4.90 1.81
CA LEU A 23 -15.19 -4.12 2.08
C LEU A 23 -13.94 -4.76 1.46
N LYS A 24 -13.03 -3.93 0.96
CA LYS A 24 -11.74 -4.35 0.39
C LYS A 24 -10.76 -4.88 1.44
N ARG A 25 -9.64 -5.45 0.99
CA ARG A 25 -8.42 -5.52 1.81
C ARG A 25 -7.85 -4.11 2.01
N SER A 26 -7.32 -3.82 3.20
CA SER A 26 -6.92 -2.47 3.63
C SER A 26 -8.03 -1.44 3.39
N CYS A 27 -9.28 -1.80 3.75
CA CYS A 27 -10.44 -0.99 3.39
C CYS A 27 -10.46 0.37 4.09
N CYS A 28 -10.01 0.42 5.34
CA CYS A 28 -10.23 1.54 6.25
C CYS A 28 -8.93 2.32 6.47
N LYS A 29 -8.85 3.52 5.92
CA LYS A 29 -7.69 4.42 6.01
C LYS A 29 -8.14 5.80 6.50
N TYR A 30 -7.22 6.60 7.00
CA TYR A 30 -7.52 7.99 7.35
C TYR A 30 -6.34 8.90 7.06
N ASN A 31 -6.64 10.17 6.83
CA ASN A 31 -5.65 11.22 6.75
C ASN A 31 -6.09 12.44 7.56
N LYS A 32 -5.12 13.30 7.87
CA LYS A 32 -5.40 14.62 8.45
C LYS A 32 -4.51 15.64 7.79
N ILE A 33 -5.16 16.64 7.22
CA ILE A 33 -4.47 17.79 6.68
C ILE A 33 -4.04 18.66 7.88
N PRO A 34 -2.81 19.24 7.90
CA PRO A 34 -2.26 19.89 9.10
C PRO A 34 -3.14 20.98 9.71
N TRP A 35 -3.95 21.67 8.92
CA TRP A 35 -4.85 22.74 9.36
C TRP A 35 -6.28 22.28 9.67
N ASP A 36 -6.63 21.02 9.41
CA ASP A 36 -7.97 20.48 9.68
C ASP A 36 -8.11 20.10 11.16
N LYS A 37 -9.31 20.31 11.70
CA LYS A 37 -9.65 19.89 13.05
C LYS A 37 -9.96 18.39 13.11
N TYR A 38 -10.50 17.83 12.04
CA TYR A 38 -10.94 16.44 11.96
C TYR A 38 -10.11 15.63 10.96
N TYR A 39 -9.93 14.35 11.26
CA TYR A 39 -9.46 13.37 10.29
C TYR A 39 -10.53 13.13 9.23
N THR A 40 -10.11 12.81 8.01
CA THR A 40 -11.00 12.23 7.00
C THR A 40 -10.77 10.73 6.98
N LEU A 41 -11.81 9.97 7.32
CA LEU A 41 -11.87 8.52 7.19
C LEU A 41 -12.24 8.16 5.74
N PHE A 42 -11.64 7.10 5.21
CA PHE A 42 -11.92 6.50 3.91
C PHE A 42 -12.13 5.01 4.09
N VAL A 43 -13.26 4.50 3.60
CA VAL A 43 -13.61 3.08 3.64
C VAL A 43 -13.87 2.63 2.21
N SER A 44 -13.08 1.70 1.71
CA SER A 44 -13.15 1.24 0.33
C SER A 44 -13.93 -0.07 0.20
N ALA A 45 -14.80 -0.16 -0.81
CA ALA A 45 -15.61 -1.33 -1.09
C ALA A 45 -15.50 -1.76 -2.57
N ILE A 46 -15.88 -3.01 -2.85
CA ILE A 46 -15.93 -3.59 -4.22
C ILE A 46 -17.35 -3.84 -4.71
N ALA A 47 -18.32 -3.80 -3.80
CA ALA A 47 -19.71 -3.95 -4.14
C ALA A 47 -20.59 -3.30 -3.10
N LEU A 48 -21.81 -2.98 -3.51
CA LEU A 48 -22.88 -2.53 -2.62
C LEU A 48 -24.21 -3.19 -2.97
N LYS A 49 -25.09 -3.28 -1.99
CA LYS A 49 -26.49 -3.71 -2.13
C LYS A 49 -27.39 -2.70 -1.44
N ASN A 50 -28.23 -2.01 -2.21
CA ASN A 50 -29.28 -1.19 -1.62
C ASN A 50 -30.34 -2.10 -1.01
N ILE A 51 -30.55 -2.03 0.30
CA ILE A 51 -31.42 -2.97 1.02
C ILE A 51 -32.88 -2.84 0.60
N ALA A 52 -33.36 -1.61 0.37
CA ALA A 52 -34.75 -1.36 -0.01
C ALA A 52 -35.04 -1.76 -1.46
N ALA A 53 -34.12 -1.46 -2.38
CA ALA A 53 -34.29 -1.77 -3.80
C ALA A 53 -33.91 -3.22 -4.14
N ASN A 54 -33.15 -3.89 -3.27
CA ASN A 54 -32.55 -5.20 -3.50
C ASN A 54 -31.72 -5.26 -4.80
N VAL A 55 -31.00 -4.18 -5.10
CA VAL A 55 -30.13 -4.04 -6.28
C VAL A 55 -28.67 -4.09 -5.82
N ILE A 56 -27.89 -4.94 -6.49
CA ILE A 56 -26.45 -5.11 -6.26
C ILE A 56 -25.67 -4.43 -7.38
N ILE A 57 -24.61 -3.75 -7.00
CA ILE A 57 -23.66 -3.11 -7.91
C ILE A 57 -22.25 -3.56 -7.51
N GLU A 58 -21.54 -4.22 -8.42
CA GLU A 58 -20.09 -4.48 -8.32
C GLU A 58 -19.34 -3.28 -8.94
N ASN A 59 -18.47 -2.63 -8.18
CA ASN A 59 -17.62 -1.55 -8.65
C ASN A 59 -16.37 -1.43 -7.75
N SER A 60 -15.19 -1.40 -8.35
CA SER A 60 -13.91 -1.27 -7.64
C SER A 60 -13.61 0.14 -7.11
N HIS A 61 -14.45 1.14 -7.36
CA HIS A 61 -14.23 2.53 -6.97
C HIS A 61 -15.36 3.07 -6.08
N ILE A 62 -15.76 2.26 -5.09
CA ILE A 62 -16.71 2.69 -4.05
C ILE A 62 -15.91 3.16 -2.83
N ILE A 63 -16.12 4.42 -2.43
CA ILE A 63 -15.50 5.00 -1.23
C ILE A 63 -16.58 5.61 -0.33
N ILE A 64 -16.52 5.24 0.95
CA ILE A 64 -17.34 5.84 2.01
C ILE A 64 -16.43 6.72 2.86
N HIS A 65 -16.81 7.97 3.08
CA HIS A 65 -16.03 8.96 3.81
C HIS A 65 -16.72 9.40 5.10
N LYS A 66 -15.93 9.89 6.07
CA LYS A 66 -16.46 10.59 7.25
C LYS A 66 -15.42 11.52 7.86
N LYS A 67 -15.82 12.72 8.29
CA LYS A 67 -14.99 13.54 9.19
C LYS A 67 -15.14 13.04 10.63
N VAL A 68 -14.03 12.68 11.27
CA VAL A 68 -13.99 12.06 12.61
C VAL A 68 -12.86 12.63 13.47
N LYS A 69 -12.99 12.57 14.79
CA LYS A 69 -11.91 12.95 15.72
C LYS A 69 -10.98 11.78 16.03
N GLU A 70 -11.55 10.59 16.18
CA GLU A 70 -10.89 9.37 16.63
C GLU A 70 -11.11 8.27 15.57
N PRO A 71 -10.33 8.28 14.47
CA PRO A 71 -10.49 7.31 13.39
C PRO A 71 -10.18 5.87 13.84
N GLU A 72 -9.36 5.68 14.88
CA GLU A 72 -8.88 4.38 15.33
C GLU A 72 -10.00 3.44 15.78
N GLU A 73 -11.12 3.98 16.26
CA GLU A 73 -12.31 3.18 16.60
C GLU A 73 -12.93 2.55 15.35
N TYR A 74 -12.95 3.27 14.23
CA TYR A 74 -13.49 2.78 12.97
C TYR A 74 -12.62 1.68 12.37
N LEU A 75 -11.29 1.74 12.51
CA LEU A 75 -10.37 0.67 12.08
C LEU A 75 -10.57 -0.62 12.90
N LYS A 76 -11.04 -0.49 14.14
CA LYS A 76 -11.39 -1.65 14.97
C LYS A 76 -12.73 -2.28 14.57
N ILE A 77 -13.65 -1.49 14.02
CA ILE A 77 -15.00 -1.92 13.68
C ILE A 77 -15.10 -2.42 12.23
N LEU A 78 -14.59 -1.64 11.29
CA LEU A 78 -14.66 -1.92 9.85
C LEU A 78 -13.44 -2.77 9.47
N LYS A 79 -13.71 -4.05 9.22
CA LYS A 79 -12.67 -5.04 8.92
C LYS A 79 -12.56 -5.30 7.44
N ASP A 80 -11.35 -5.65 7.05
CA ASP A 80 -11.03 -6.05 5.69
C ASP A 80 -11.81 -7.29 5.29
N GLU A 81 -12.22 -7.36 4.03
CA GLU A 81 -12.87 -8.55 3.45
C GLU A 81 -14.09 -9.02 4.26
N THR A 82 -14.88 -8.07 4.76
CA THR A 82 -16.16 -8.34 5.41
C THR A 82 -17.32 -7.65 4.70
N ILE A 83 -18.53 -8.02 5.10
CA ILE A 83 -19.76 -7.37 4.67
C ILE A 83 -20.28 -6.54 5.83
N VAL A 84 -20.56 -5.27 5.57
CA VAL A 84 -21.09 -4.34 6.57
C VAL A 84 -22.37 -3.69 6.05
N ARG A 85 -23.30 -3.37 6.94
CA ARG A 85 -24.50 -2.61 6.63
C ARG A 85 -24.41 -1.23 7.24
N LEU A 86 -24.50 -0.20 6.41
CA LEU A 86 -24.25 1.18 6.77
C LEU A 86 -25.45 2.05 6.37
N LYS A 87 -25.69 3.11 7.14
CA LYS A 87 -26.48 4.24 6.67
C LYS A 87 -25.55 5.26 6.04
N VAL A 88 -25.86 5.64 4.82
CA VAL A 88 -25.00 6.54 4.03
C VAL A 88 -25.81 7.56 3.26
N ARG A 89 -25.17 8.68 2.89
CA ARG A 89 -25.72 9.65 1.93
C ARG A 89 -24.84 9.68 0.69
N LYS A 90 -25.45 9.72 -0.51
CA LYS A 90 -24.71 9.71 -1.77
C LYS A 90 -24.14 11.12 -2.06
N GLU A 91 -22.96 11.20 -2.68
CA GLU A 91 -22.43 12.47 -3.18
C GLU A 91 -23.28 13.01 -4.35
N LYS A 92 -23.53 14.33 -4.37
CA LYS A 92 -24.39 15.00 -5.36
C LYS A 92 -23.88 14.90 -6.81
N ASN A 93 -22.57 15.03 -7.01
CA ASN A 93 -21.91 15.03 -8.33
C ASN A 93 -21.20 13.70 -8.63
N ASN A 94 -21.77 12.61 -8.14
CA ASN A 94 -21.22 11.27 -8.26
C ASN A 94 -21.36 10.75 -9.71
N ASN A 95 -20.34 10.10 -10.23
CA ASN A 95 -20.35 9.42 -11.53
C ASN A 95 -20.42 7.91 -11.29
N ASP A 96 -21.11 7.17 -12.15
CA ASP A 96 -21.21 5.70 -12.10
C ASP A 96 -19.85 4.99 -12.01
N LEU A 97 -18.77 5.61 -12.52
CA LEU A 97 -17.41 5.09 -12.34
C LEU A 97 -16.91 5.21 -10.89
N TYR A 98 -17.12 6.36 -10.22
CA TYR A 98 -16.59 6.65 -8.88
C TYR A 98 -17.73 6.93 -7.90
N MET A 99 -18.07 5.92 -7.12
CA MET A 99 -19.20 6.01 -6.19
C MET A 99 -18.74 6.47 -4.81
N ARG A 100 -19.10 7.71 -4.46
CA ARG A 100 -18.78 8.29 -3.15
C ARG A 100 -20.01 8.44 -2.26
N PHE A 101 -19.80 8.11 -0.98
CA PHE A 101 -20.80 8.13 0.07
C PHE A 101 -20.26 8.79 1.33
N LEU A 102 -21.15 9.43 2.10
CA LEU A 102 -20.89 9.87 3.47
C LEU A 102 -21.44 8.84 4.44
N LEU A 103 -20.61 8.38 5.40
CA LEU A 103 -21.04 7.49 6.48
C LEU A 103 -21.84 8.27 7.53
N GLU A 104 -23.11 7.92 7.70
CA GLU A 104 -23.94 8.42 8.78
C GLU A 104 -23.87 7.52 10.00
N ASP A 105 -24.12 6.22 9.82
CA ASP A 105 -24.23 5.25 10.91
C ASP A 105 -23.76 3.84 10.49
N ILE A 106 -23.30 3.06 11.46
CA ILE A 106 -22.93 1.65 11.26
C ILE A 106 -24.08 0.81 11.84
N VAL A 107 -24.88 0.19 10.97
CA VAL A 107 -26.05 -0.59 11.38
C VAL A 107 -25.62 -1.96 11.89
N ASP A 108 -24.73 -2.62 11.14
CA ASP A 108 -24.21 -3.94 11.45
C ASP A 108 -22.83 -4.11 10.81
N ASN A 109 -21.82 -4.45 11.61
CA ASN A 109 -20.44 -4.65 11.15
C ASN A 109 -20.07 -6.12 10.91
N ASP A 110 -21.01 -7.04 11.16
CA ASP A 110 -20.89 -8.47 10.84
C ASP A 110 -22.11 -8.96 10.04
N TYR A 111 -22.59 -8.10 9.13
CA TYR A 111 -23.78 -8.36 8.35
C TYR A 111 -23.60 -9.58 7.44
N LYS A 112 -24.62 -10.45 7.36
CA LYS A 112 -24.61 -11.64 6.51
C LYS A 112 -25.59 -11.47 5.36
N ASP A 113 -25.11 -11.66 4.14
CA ASP A 113 -25.91 -11.60 2.92
C ASP A 113 -25.36 -12.60 1.90
N ASP A 114 -26.18 -13.55 1.46
CA ASP A 114 -25.74 -14.65 0.60
C ASP A 114 -25.29 -14.16 -0.78
N ASP A 115 -25.96 -13.14 -1.34
CA ASP A 115 -25.60 -12.60 -2.66
C ASP A 115 -24.26 -11.87 -2.61
N LEU A 116 -24.05 -11.05 -1.57
CA LEU A 116 -22.79 -10.34 -1.37
C LEU A 116 -21.65 -11.28 -0.94
N ASN A 117 -21.95 -12.37 -0.23
CA ASN A 117 -20.97 -13.41 0.11
C ASN A 117 -20.36 -14.04 -1.15
N ILE A 118 -21.14 -14.25 -2.22
CA ILE A 118 -20.60 -14.77 -3.49
C ILE A 118 -19.53 -13.83 -4.06
N ILE A 119 -19.76 -12.52 -3.99
CA ILE A 119 -18.82 -11.49 -4.46
C ILE A 119 -17.57 -11.47 -3.57
N LEU A 120 -17.76 -11.51 -2.25
CA LEU A 120 -16.67 -11.55 -1.29
C LEU A 120 -15.81 -12.80 -1.49
N GLU A 121 -16.39 -13.99 -1.60
CA GLU A 121 -15.67 -15.24 -1.83
C GLU A 121 -14.88 -15.21 -3.15
N LYS A 122 -15.45 -14.61 -4.20
CA LYS A 122 -14.74 -14.41 -5.47
C LYS A 122 -13.56 -13.46 -5.28
N TYR A 123 -13.75 -12.35 -4.57
CA TYR A 123 -12.70 -11.38 -4.30
C TYR A 123 -11.59 -11.94 -3.42
N SER A 124 -11.90 -12.75 -2.40
CA SER A 124 -10.91 -13.29 -1.46
C SER A 124 -10.00 -14.36 -2.07
N LYS A 125 -10.34 -14.92 -3.24
CA LYS A 125 -9.45 -15.87 -3.93
C LYS A 125 -8.11 -15.23 -4.26
N PRO A 126 -6.98 -15.89 -3.97
CA PRO A 126 -5.67 -15.37 -4.34
C PRO A 126 -5.55 -15.29 -5.87
N ILE A 127 -4.80 -14.28 -6.34
CA ILE A 127 -4.51 -14.04 -7.75
C ILE A 127 -3.01 -14.18 -7.90
N TYR A 128 -2.57 -14.89 -8.94
CA TYR A 128 -1.17 -15.16 -9.18
C TYR A 128 -0.75 -14.69 -10.56
N TYR A 129 0.40 -14.03 -10.62
CA TYR A 129 1.18 -13.90 -11.86
C TYR A 129 2.14 -15.08 -11.92
N LYS A 130 2.12 -15.82 -13.03
CA LYS A 130 2.90 -17.06 -13.19
C LYS A 130 4.07 -16.85 -14.12
N ASP A 131 5.26 -17.20 -13.66
CA ASP A 131 6.46 -17.26 -14.48
C ASP A 131 7.13 -18.63 -14.40
N GLU A 132 7.66 -19.13 -15.51
CA GLU A 132 8.27 -20.47 -15.59
C GLU A 132 9.60 -20.57 -14.83
N GLU A 133 10.36 -19.48 -14.72
CA GLU A 133 11.69 -19.46 -14.10
C GLU A 133 11.62 -18.97 -12.65
N LEU A 134 10.90 -17.87 -12.42
CA LEU A 134 10.79 -17.25 -11.11
C LEU A 134 9.66 -17.86 -10.27
N GLY A 135 8.75 -18.64 -10.86
CA GLY A 135 7.57 -19.21 -10.23
C GLY A 135 6.45 -18.17 -10.02
N ASP A 136 5.54 -18.48 -9.10
CA ASP A 136 4.34 -17.67 -8.89
C ASP A 136 4.61 -16.45 -7.99
N PHE A 137 4.07 -15.29 -8.36
CA PHE A 137 3.94 -14.09 -7.54
C PHE A 137 2.48 -13.93 -7.15
N GLU A 138 2.19 -13.63 -5.88
CA GLU A 138 0.82 -13.42 -5.39
C GLU A 138 0.47 -11.93 -5.40
N LEU A 139 -0.74 -11.58 -5.84
CA LEU A 139 -1.20 -10.20 -5.79
C LEU A 139 -1.55 -9.80 -4.35
N ASP A 140 -0.82 -8.83 -3.79
CA ASP A 140 -1.28 -8.11 -2.62
C ASP A 140 -2.30 -7.04 -3.04
N LYS A 141 -3.58 -7.37 -2.85
CA LYS A 141 -4.73 -6.49 -3.13
C LYS A 141 -4.75 -5.21 -2.28
N SER A 142 -3.94 -5.13 -1.22
CA SER A 142 -3.86 -3.96 -0.35
C SER A 142 -3.13 -2.78 -0.99
N ILE A 143 -2.15 -3.10 -1.85
CA ILE A 143 -1.28 -2.15 -2.57
C ILE A 143 -1.34 -2.32 -4.09
N ASN A 144 -2.04 -3.36 -4.58
CA ASN A 144 -2.18 -3.69 -6.00
C ASN A 144 -0.84 -4.02 -6.70
N CYS A 145 0.03 -4.75 -6.00
CA CYS A 145 1.32 -5.21 -6.53
C CYS A 145 1.38 -6.74 -6.43
N PHE A 146 2.00 -7.38 -7.42
CA PHE A 146 2.42 -8.77 -7.33
C PHE A 146 3.69 -8.85 -6.47
N GLU A 147 3.71 -9.78 -5.52
CA GLU A 147 4.79 -9.94 -4.55
C GLU A 147 5.29 -11.38 -4.50
N LYS A 148 6.59 -11.55 -4.27
CA LYS A 148 7.21 -12.83 -3.96
C LYS A 148 8.44 -12.68 -3.08
N ASN A 149 8.55 -13.52 -2.05
CA ASN A 149 9.80 -13.69 -1.32
C ASN A 149 10.79 -14.57 -2.10
N MET A 150 12.02 -14.07 -2.26
CA MET A 150 13.05 -14.70 -3.07
C MET A 150 14.40 -14.65 -2.37
N SER A 151 15.15 -15.75 -2.44
CA SER A 151 16.49 -15.78 -1.85
C SER A 151 17.46 -14.88 -2.59
N TRP A 152 18.04 -13.95 -1.84
CA TRP A 152 19.04 -12.98 -2.28
C TRP A 152 20.47 -13.53 -2.09
N THR A 153 21.40 -12.67 -1.67
CA THR A 153 22.79 -12.98 -1.35
C THR A 153 22.92 -13.37 0.13
N TYR A 154 23.97 -14.14 0.47
CA TYR A 154 24.35 -14.49 1.85
C TYR A 154 23.24 -15.00 2.78
N ASN A 155 22.32 -15.84 2.27
CA ASN A 155 21.19 -16.44 3.01
C ASN A 155 20.14 -15.44 3.52
N ASN A 156 20.04 -14.28 2.88
CA ASN A 156 18.92 -13.37 3.06
C ASN A 156 17.80 -13.68 2.06
N ASP A 157 16.54 -13.59 2.47
CA ASP A 157 15.36 -13.62 1.59
C ASP A 157 14.78 -12.21 1.55
N ILE A 158 14.51 -11.71 0.35
CA ILE A 158 13.95 -10.38 0.12
C ILE A 158 12.56 -10.48 -0.49
N SER A 159 11.74 -9.45 -0.30
CA SER A 159 10.50 -9.32 -1.05
C SER A 159 10.75 -8.66 -2.40
N VAL A 160 10.16 -9.19 -3.47
CA VAL A 160 10.22 -8.62 -4.82
C VAL A 160 8.82 -8.29 -5.27
N LEU A 161 8.58 -7.02 -5.58
CA LEU A 161 7.27 -6.49 -5.92
C LEU A 161 7.27 -5.81 -7.29
N PHE A 162 6.16 -5.90 -8.00
CA PHE A 162 5.88 -5.08 -9.17
C PHE A 162 4.39 -4.77 -9.31
N ASP A 163 4.06 -3.64 -9.90
CA ASP A 163 2.67 -3.20 -10.05
C ASP A 163 1.86 -4.12 -10.97
N ASP A 164 0.58 -4.31 -10.64
CA ASP A 164 -0.39 -4.92 -11.57
C ASP A 164 -1.05 -3.82 -12.43
N ILE A 165 -0.48 -3.57 -13.61
CA ILE A 165 -0.97 -2.53 -14.55
C ILE A 165 -1.62 -3.17 -15.77
N ASP A 166 -0.84 -3.90 -16.56
CA ASP A 166 -1.27 -4.68 -17.71
C ASP A 166 -0.27 -5.78 -18.04
N GLU A 167 -0.65 -6.70 -18.92
CA GLU A 167 0.17 -7.87 -19.26
C GLU A 167 1.54 -7.50 -19.86
N GLU A 168 1.65 -6.42 -20.62
CA GLU A 168 2.91 -6.01 -21.26
C GLU A 168 3.89 -5.44 -20.23
N LEU A 169 3.41 -4.54 -19.38
CA LEU A 169 4.20 -3.95 -18.29
C LEU A 169 4.56 -4.99 -17.22
N ASN A 170 3.61 -5.84 -16.83
CA ASN A 170 3.85 -6.91 -15.86
C ASN A 170 4.96 -7.86 -16.37
N LYS A 171 4.93 -8.21 -17.66
CA LYS A 171 5.99 -9.02 -18.28
C LYS A 171 7.34 -8.30 -18.29
N LYS A 172 7.36 -7.01 -18.61
CA LYS A 172 8.58 -6.19 -18.59
C LYS A 172 9.22 -6.19 -17.20
N SER A 173 8.43 -6.00 -16.14
CA SER A 173 8.89 -6.07 -14.75
C SER A 173 9.52 -7.43 -14.44
N VAL A 174 8.88 -8.52 -14.83
CA VAL A 174 9.40 -9.89 -14.64
C VAL A 174 10.73 -10.11 -15.37
N ASP A 175 10.85 -9.61 -16.60
CA ASP A 175 12.11 -9.70 -17.35
C ASP A 175 13.25 -8.92 -16.67
N ILE A 176 12.95 -7.77 -16.06
CA ILE A 176 13.92 -7.03 -15.24
C ILE A 176 14.31 -7.81 -13.97
N ILE A 177 13.34 -8.43 -13.28
CA ILE A 177 13.63 -9.28 -12.11
C ILE A 177 14.58 -10.41 -12.51
N LYS A 178 14.36 -11.07 -13.65
CA LYS A 178 15.27 -12.12 -14.15
C LYS A 178 16.69 -11.58 -14.36
N LYS A 179 16.84 -10.39 -14.96
CA LYS A 179 18.16 -9.75 -15.14
C LYS A 179 18.85 -9.45 -13.82
N ILE A 180 18.10 -8.97 -12.82
CA ILE A 180 18.60 -8.71 -11.47
C ILE A 180 19.11 -10.02 -10.86
N PHE A 181 18.29 -11.06 -10.84
CA PHE A 181 18.61 -12.32 -10.16
C PHE A 181 19.73 -13.11 -10.86
N ALA A 182 19.89 -12.96 -12.18
CA ALA A 182 21.03 -13.51 -12.92
C ALA A 182 22.37 -12.91 -12.47
N ASN A 183 22.37 -11.66 -11.99
CA ASN A 183 23.58 -10.91 -11.61
C ASN A 183 23.58 -10.45 -10.13
N LYS A 184 22.73 -11.04 -9.29
CA LYS A 184 22.43 -10.52 -7.94
C LYS A 184 23.64 -10.23 -7.06
N LYS A 185 24.72 -11.02 -7.15
CA LYS A 185 25.95 -10.78 -6.36
C LYS A 185 26.71 -9.53 -6.81
N ASP A 186 26.75 -9.27 -8.11
CA ASP A 186 27.41 -8.07 -8.65
C ASP A 186 26.57 -6.83 -8.34
N ILE A 187 25.25 -6.92 -8.53
CA ILE A 187 24.31 -5.85 -8.21
C ILE A 187 24.33 -5.52 -6.72
N ASP A 188 24.25 -6.51 -5.83
CA ASP A 188 24.34 -6.31 -4.38
C ASP A 188 25.62 -5.56 -3.98
N LYS A 189 26.77 -5.98 -4.54
CA LYS A 189 28.03 -5.31 -4.28
C LYS A 189 28.00 -3.85 -4.76
N LYS A 190 27.54 -3.61 -5.99
CA LYS A 190 27.46 -2.26 -6.58
C LYS A 190 26.54 -1.34 -5.77
N LEU A 191 25.38 -1.84 -5.35
CA LEU A 191 24.44 -1.08 -4.50
C LEU A 191 25.08 -0.71 -3.16
N LYS A 192 25.72 -1.68 -2.49
CA LYS A 192 26.39 -1.42 -1.21
C LYS A 192 27.56 -0.45 -1.34
N ASP A 193 28.37 -0.61 -2.40
CA ASP A 193 29.45 0.33 -2.71
C ASP A 193 28.88 1.74 -2.92
N TYR A 194 27.81 1.88 -3.72
CA TYR A 194 27.13 3.15 -3.99
C TYR A 194 26.53 3.79 -2.73
N ILE A 195 25.79 3.04 -1.91
CA ILE A 195 25.24 3.51 -0.63
C ILE A 195 26.36 3.99 0.28
N SER A 196 27.42 3.20 0.42
CA SER A 196 28.53 3.55 1.31
C SER A 196 29.37 4.75 0.83
N GLU A 197 29.26 5.13 -0.45
CA GLU A 197 29.90 6.34 -0.99
C GLU A 197 29.05 7.59 -0.78
N ASN A 198 27.73 7.47 -0.90
CA ASN A 198 26.82 8.61 -0.86
C ASN A 198 26.23 8.86 0.54
N MET A 199 26.04 7.82 1.35
CA MET A 199 25.30 7.89 2.62
C MET A 199 26.18 7.74 3.88
N LEU A 200 27.50 7.60 3.72
CA LEU A 200 28.40 7.40 4.88
C LEU A 200 28.49 8.63 5.78
N GLU A 201 28.42 9.84 5.20
CA GLU A 201 28.39 11.07 5.99
C GLU A 201 27.10 11.14 6.82
N ASP A 202 25.95 10.88 6.20
CA ASP A 202 24.66 10.83 6.90
C ASP A 202 24.64 9.76 7.99
N ALA A 203 25.11 8.55 7.70
CA ALA A 203 25.22 7.47 8.68
C ALA A 203 26.03 7.90 9.91
N ASN A 204 27.13 8.64 9.69
CA ASN A 204 27.96 9.16 10.78
C ASN A 204 27.31 10.31 11.55
N ASN A 205 26.58 11.19 10.86
CA ASN A 205 25.85 12.29 11.48
C ASN A 205 24.71 11.79 12.39
N TRP A 206 24.03 10.72 11.98
CA TRP A 206 22.97 10.10 12.79
C TRP A 206 23.53 9.25 13.94
N ASN A 207 24.76 8.76 13.79
CA ASN A 207 25.48 8.03 14.82
C ASN A 207 26.23 8.94 15.82
N ASP A 208 25.98 10.24 15.82
CA ASP A 208 26.68 11.26 16.64
C ASP A 208 26.24 11.28 18.12
N ASP A 209 26.33 10.11 18.75
CA ASP A 209 26.51 10.00 20.20
C ASP A 209 28.00 10.17 20.51
N ALA A 210 28.35 11.07 21.44
CA ALA A 210 29.74 11.41 21.78
C ALA A 210 30.62 10.22 22.25
N GLU A 211 30.02 9.05 22.49
CA GLU A 211 30.69 7.81 22.90
C GLU A 211 30.83 6.77 21.77
N LYS A 212 30.21 6.98 20.60
CA LYS A 212 30.26 6.04 19.48
C LYS A 212 31.39 6.39 18.51
N HIS A 213 32.08 5.36 18.03
CA HIS A 213 33.06 5.54 16.96
C HIS A 213 32.37 5.82 15.64
N HIS A 214 32.99 6.68 14.82
CA HIS A 214 32.61 6.84 13.43
C HIS A 214 32.61 5.49 12.70
N ILE A 215 31.55 5.25 11.94
CA ILE A 215 31.35 4.05 11.15
C ILE A 215 32.30 4.15 9.95
N SER A 216 33.11 3.10 9.76
CA SER A 216 33.97 2.99 8.57
C SER A 216 33.14 2.58 7.35
N LYS A 217 33.61 2.88 6.14
CA LYS A 217 32.95 2.43 4.91
C LYS A 217 32.77 0.91 4.89
N GLU A 218 33.81 0.17 5.30
CA GLU A 218 33.79 -1.29 5.35
C GLU A 218 32.79 -1.85 6.36
N ASP A 219 32.60 -1.17 7.49
CA ASP A 219 31.62 -1.60 8.48
C ASP A 219 30.21 -1.23 8.06
N PHE A 220 30.00 -0.07 7.43
CA PHE A 220 28.71 0.34 6.91
C PHE A 220 28.18 -0.67 5.86
N VAL A 221 29.02 -1.08 4.91
CA VAL A 221 28.68 -2.11 3.89
C VAL A 221 28.24 -3.46 4.50
N LYS A 222 28.77 -3.81 5.69
CA LYS A 222 28.41 -5.04 6.40
C LYS A 222 27.11 -4.92 7.18
N LEU A 223 26.76 -3.71 7.61
CA LEU A 223 25.54 -3.44 8.37
C LEU A 223 24.31 -3.44 7.45
N ILE A 224 24.43 -2.82 6.28
CA ILE A 224 23.29 -2.69 5.36
C ILE A 224 22.93 -4.01 4.68
N ALA A 225 21.64 -4.28 4.55
CA ALA A 225 21.11 -5.49 3.91
C ALA A 225 19.86 -5.16 3.09
N LEU A 226 19.83 -5.61 1.82
CA LEU A 226 18.66 -5.44 0.97
C LEU A 226 17.46 -6.17 1.58
N THR A 227 16.30 -5.53 1.65
CA THR A 227 15.07 -6.10 2.21
C THR A 227 14.01 -6.29 1.14
N SER A 228 13.91 -5.38 0.18
CA SER A 228 13.00 -5.53 -0.95
C SER A 228 13.46 -4.83 -2.22
N ILE A 229 12.86 -5.26 -3.33
CA ILE A 229 12.98 -4.63 -4.64
C ILE A 229 11.57 -4.33 -5.12
N THR A 230 11.30 -3.10 -5.52
CA THR A 230 10.05 -2.70 -6.15
C THR A 230 10.32 -2.27 -7.58
N ILE A 231 9.48 -2.71 -8.52
CA ILE A 231 9.52 -2.27 -9.91
C ILE A 231 8.20 -1.60 -10.24
N SER A 232 8.25 -0.31 -10.54
CA SER A 232 7.09 0.50 -10.91
C SER A 232 7.41 1.28 -12.18
N GLU A 233 6.58 1.09 -13.20
CA GLU A 233 6.74 1.67 -14.55
C GLU A 233 8.13 1.43 -15.16
N ASP A 234 9.06 2.39 -15.00
CA ASP A 234 10.42 2.36 -15.56
C ASP A 234 11.51 2.50 -14.48
N ILE A 235 11.12 2.45 -13.20
CA ILE A 235 12.00 2.65 -12.04
C ILE A 235 12.13 1.36 -11.25
N ILE A 236 13.36 1.06 -10.83
CA ILE A 236 13.68 0.03 -9.84
C ILE A 236 14.05 0.73 -8.55
N THR A 237 13.35 0.38 -7.47
CA THR A 237 13.64 0.88 -6.13
C THR A 237 14.18 -0.26 -5.27
N PHE A 238 15.40 -0.10 -4.75
CA PHE A 238 16.03 -1.04 -3.84
C PHE A 238 15.93 -0.52 -2.42
N TRP A 239 15.34 -1.30 -1.53
CA TRP A 239 15.16 -0.95 -0.12
C TRP A 239 16.14 -1.73 0.74
N PHE A 240 16.82 -1.04 1.64
CA PHE A 240 17.81 -1.61 2.54
C PHE A 240 17.45 -1.33 3.99
N ASP A 241 17.53 -2.39 4.80
CA ASP A 241 17.74 -2.26 6.24
C ASP A 241 19.16 -1.74 6.46
N ASP A 242 19.28 -0.77 7.35
CA ASP A 242 20.51 -0.05 7.60
C ASP A 242 21.26 -0.54 8.85
N GLY A 243 20.74 -1.56 9.54
CA GLY A 243 21.28 -2.02 10.80
C GLY A 243 21.02 -1.07 11.97
N ASP A 244 19.91 -0.32 11.95
CA ASP A 244 19.45 0.59 13.01
C ASP A 244 20.30 1.86 13.18
N ILE A 245 20.87 2.38 12.08
CA ILE A 245 21.66 3.63 12.07
C ILE A 245 20.72 4.85 12.02
N PHE A 246 19.66 4.76 11.24
CA PHE A 246 18.68 5.78 10.90
C PHE A 246 17.38 5.58 11.69
N TRP A 247 17.44 4.95 12.86
CA TRP A 247 16.35 4.87 13.84
C TRP A 247 15.01 4.38 13.26
N GLY A 248 15.06 3.30 12.47
CA GLY A 248 13.89 2.67 11.86
C GLY A 248 13.48 3.22 10.49
N HIS A 249 14.24 4.15 9.90
CA HIS A 249 14.11 4.50 8.49
C HIS A 249 14.87 3.47 7.62
N SER A 250 14.53 3.40 6.34
CA SER A 250 15.20 2.57 5.35
C SER A 250 16.13 3.40 4.47
N ILE A 251 17.17 2.76 3.93
CA ILE A 251 17.94 3.34 2.83
C ILE A 251 17.27 2.92 1.52
N VAL A 252 17.05 3.89 0.63
CA VAL A 252 16.44 3.69 -0.67
C VAL A 252 17.47 4.02 -1.75
N VAL A 253 17.56 3.18 -2.78
CA VAL A 253 18.32 3.47 -4.00
C VAL A 253 17.39 3.34 -5.20
N GLU A 254 17.31 4.40 -6.00
CA GLU A 254 16.54 4.40 -7.25
C GLU A 254 17.46 4.15 -8.45
N SER A 255 16.96 3.41 -9.43
CA SER A 255 17.70 3.06 -10.63
C SER A 255 16.79 2.87 -11.84
N ASP A 256 17.34 3.16 -13.01
CA ASP A 256 16.76 2.72 -14.27
C ASP A 256 16.95 1.20 -14.53
N TYR A 257 16.43 0.73 -15.66
CA TYR A 257 16.49 -0.68 -16.05
C TYR A 257 17.85 -1.15 -16.57
N ASP A 258 18.81 -0.23 -16.73
CA ASP A 258 20.19 -0.50 -17.10
C ASP A 258 21.13 -0.46 -15.87
N PHE A 259 20.56 -0.33 -14.67
CA PHE A 259 21.27 -0.25 -13.39
C PHE A 259 22.18 0.97 -13.26
N ASN A 260 21.78 2.09 -13.86
CA ASN A 260 22.35 3.39 -13.54
C ASN A 260 21.66 3.88 -12.26
N PHE A 261 22.40 3.93 -11.15
CA PHE A 261 21.87 4.41 -9.86
C PHE A 261 21.77 5.93 -9.89
N GLU A 262 20.57 6.44 -9.67
CA GLU A 262 20.26 7.86 -9.82
C GLU A 262 20.32 8.61 -8.49
N ASP A 263 19.81 7.98 -7.42
CA ASP A 263 19.74 8.58 -6.09
C ASP A 263 19.90 7.54 -4.97
N ALA A 264 20.38 7.99 -3.81
CA ALA A 264 20.36 7.24 -2.55
C ALA A 264 19.96 8.17 -1.40
N HIS A 265 18.88 7.81 -0.70
CA HIS A 265 18.31 8.65 0.35
C HIS A 265 17.69 7.82 1.49
N ILE A 266 17.32 8.51 2.57
CA ILE A 266 16.65 7.94 3.73
C ILE A 266 15.14 8.11 3.57
N GLU A 267 14.37 7.05 3.76
CA GLU A 267 12.91 7.07 3.67
C GLU A 267 12.25 6.35 4.86
N GLY A 268 11.17 6.92 5.40
CA GLY A 268 10.45 6.39 6.57
C GLY A 268 9.55 7.41 7.25
#